data_AF-A0A2Z7A0P9-F1
#
_entry.id   AF-A0A2Z7A0P9-F1
#
_cell.length_a   1.000
_cell.length_b   1.000
_cell.length_c   1.000
_cell.angle_alpha   90.00
_cell.angle_beta   90.00
_cell.angle_gamma   90.00
#
_symmetry.space_group_name_H-M   'P 1'
#
loop_
_entity.id
_entity.type
_entity.pdbx_description
1 polymer ?
#
loop_
_entity_poly.entity_id
_entity_poly.type
_entity_poly.pdbx_seq_one_letter_code
_entity_poly.pdbx_strand_id
1 'polypeptide(L)'
;SPVYDSRKSSTYRAEDCITSDLCDAYFNNCGFPTNANIVCFTETNHLRRRTKSNGHMDRDTFAFGGTCGSMCRGEIILNDVLFGCSNATILLTYDILKLSYNKYSLLAQTSSPRFSYSLGDIKDVSYIYNQLIIENSNKTPLMHEIPMVVSGR
;
A
#
# COMPACT_ATOMS: atom_id res chain seq x y z
N SER A 1 12.30 1.96 -10.58
CA SER A 1 11.60 3.12 -9.99
C SER A 1 12.53 3.87 -9.06
N PRO A 2 12.39 5.19 -8.91
CA PRO A 2 13.05 5.92 -7.83
C PRO A 2 12.48 5.51 -6.47
N VAL A 3 13.32 5.55 -5.44
CA VAL A 3 12.91 5.36 -4.04
C VAL A 3 12.12 6.60 -3.58
N TYR A 4 11.06 6.39 -2.79
CA TYR A 4 10.28 7.48 -2.20
C TYR A 4 11.16 8.41 -1.36
N ASP A 5 11.02 9.73 -1.55
CA ASP A 5 11.77 10.78 -0.82
C ASP A 5 10.78 11.67 -0.07
N SER A 6 10.59 11.40 1.22
CA SER A 6 9.65 12.11 2.10
C SER A 6 9.88 13.63 2.14
N ARG A 7 11.11 14.09 1.94
CA ARG A 7 11.47 15.52 1.94
C ARG A 7 10.84 16.30 0.78
N LYS A 8 10.35 15.59 -0.25
CA LYS A 8 9.68 16.19 -1.42
C LYS A 8 8.17 16.23 -1.27
N SER A 9 7.61 15.59 -0.25
CA SER A 9 6.17 15.59 0.01
C SER A 9 5.82 16.66 1.05
N SER A 10 4.86 17.53 0.72
CA SER A 10 4.33 18.53 1.66
C SER A 10 3.28 17.96 2.61
N THR A 11 2.78 16.75 2.35
CA THR A 11 1.77 16.07 3.18
C THR A 11 2.36 14.92 4.01
N TYR A 12 3.66 14.67 3.86
CA TYR A 12 4.36 13.65 4.64
C TYR A 12 4.37 14.00 6.13
N ARG A 13 4.08 12.98 6.95
CA ARG A 13 4.22 13.04 8.40
C ARG A 13 4.67 11.69 8.95
N ALA A 14 5.76 11.67 9.72
CA ALA A 14 6.13 10.51 10.51
C ALA A 14 5.17 10.34 11.70
N GLU A 15 4.82 9.10 12.05
CA GLU A 15 4.02 8.82 13.24
C GLU A 15 4.87 8.83 14.51
N ASP A 16 4.55 9.75 15.41
CA ASP A 16 5.22 9.94 16.70
C ASP A 16 4.67 8.96 17.74
N CYS A 17 5.55 8.22 18.40
CA CYS A 17 5.18 7.21 19.39
C CYS A 17 4.50 7.76 20.64
N ILE A 18 4.70 9.03 20.97
CA ILE A 18 4.15 9.66 22.17
C ILE A 18 2.70 10.08 21.94
N THR A 19 2.38 10.56 20.74
CA THR A 19 1.06 11.12 20.42
C THR A 19 0.15 10.17 19.64
N SER A 20 0.72 9.10 19.06
CA SER A 20 0.00 8.16 18.20
C SER A 20 -0.40 6.89 18.95
N ASP A 21 -1.70 6.58 18.94
CA ASP A 21 -2.25 5.31 19.46
C ASP A 21 -1.91 4.10 18.56
N LEU A 22 -1.34 4.36 17.38
CA LEU A 22 -0.98 3.34 16.39
C LEU A 22 0.17 2.45 16.86
N CYS A 23 1.10 3.02 17.63
CA CYS A 23 2.26 2.33 18.17
C CYS A 23 1.85 1.20 19.12
N ASP A 24 0.82 1.43 19.93
CA ASP A 24 0.29 0.42 20.84
C ASP A 24 -0.38 -0.75 20.08
N ALA A 25 -1.00 -0.43 18.93
CA ALA A 25 -1.67 -1.41 18.10
C ALA A 25 -0.72 -2.29 17.25
N TYR A 26 0.51 -1.83 17.02
CA TYR A 26 1.50 -2.46 16.13
C TYR A 26 2.73 -2.97 16.88
N PHE A 27 2.56 -3.51 18.10
CA PHE A 27 3.59 -4.19 18.90
C PHE A 27 4.38 -3.33 19.91
N ASN A 28 3.88 -2.16 20.35
CA ASN A 28 4.53 -1.32 21.39
C ASN A 28 6.01 -0.99 21.08
N ASN A 29 6.39 -0.96 19.81
CA ASN A 29 7.79 -0.76 19.43
C ASN A 29 8.02 0.70 19.06
N CYS A 30 8.18 1.53 20.09
CA CYS A 30 8.83 2.82 19.95
C CYS A 30 10.32 2.61 19.66
N GLY A 31 10.90 3.44 18.79
CA GLY A 31 12.36 3.53 18.74
C GLY A 31 12.86 4.80 18.08
N PHE A 32 14.18 4.94 18.06
CA PHE A 32 14.87 6.13 17.58
C PHE A 32 15.53 5.83 16.23
N PRO A 33 14.92 6.20 15.08
CA PRO A 33 15.57 6.08 13.77
C PRO A 33 16.75 7.05 13.66
N THR A 34 16.66 8.19 14.35
CA THR A 34 17.74 9.16 14.61
C THR A 34 17.45 9.82 15.97
N ASN A 35 18.46 10.35 16.65
CA ASN A 35 18.42 10.83 18.06
C ASN A 35 17.44 11.99 18.38
N ALA A 36 16.46 12.30 17.52
CA ALA A 36 15.57 13.44 17.67
C ALA A 36 14.09 13.07 17.91
N ASN A 37 13.56 11.99 17.32
CA ASN A 37 12.12 11.66 17.42
C ASN A 37 11.90 10.17 17.71
N ILE A 38 10.95 9.87 18.60
CA ILE A 38 10.49 8.49 18.85
C ILE A 38 9.40 8.17 17.83
N VAL A 39 9.65 7.21 16.95
CA VAL A 39 8.66 6.83 15.92
C VAL A 39 8.11 5.43 16.16
N CYS A 40 6.95 5.16 15.59
CA CYS A 40 6.39 3.81 15.55
C CYS A 40 7.19 2.91 14.63
N PHE A 41 7.78 1.83 15.15
CA PHE A 41 8.44 0.82 14.34
C PHE A 41 7.45 -0.11 13.66
N THR A 42 7.80 -0.53 12.45
CA THR A 42 7.09 -1.56 11.71
C THR A 42 8.05 -2.67 11.29
N GLU A 43 7.60 -3.91 11.43
CA GLU A 43 8.28 -5.10 10.94
C GLU A 43 7.41 -5.76 9.87
N THR A 44 7.97 -5.94 8.67
CA THR A 44 7.30 -6.65 7.58
C THR A 44 7.96 -8.01 7.36
N ASN A 45 7.15 -9.07 7.50
CA ASN A 45 7.57 -10.45 7.28
C ASN A 45 7.48 -10.84 5.79
N HIS A 46 8.59 -11.28 5.21
CA HIS A 46 8.69 -11.75 3.83
C HIS A 46 8.70 -13.27 3.78
N LEU A 47 7.49 -13.88 3.72
CA LEU A 47 7.30 -15.33 3.83
C LEU A 47 8.15 -16.15 2.85
N ARG A 48 8.30 -15.68 1.61
CA ARG A 48 9.04 -16.41 0.56
C ARG A 48 10.53 -16.51 0.83
N ARG A 49 11.14 -15.49 1.45
CA ARG A 49 12.57 -15.45 1.76
C ARG A 49 12.87 -15.72 3.24
N ARG A 50 11.84 -15.96 4.07
CA ARG A 50 11.95 -16.09 5.54
C ARG A 50 12.76 -14.95 6.16
N THR A 51 12.59 -13.76 5.62
CA THR A 51 13.32 -12.57 6.05
C THR A 51 12.36 -11.50 6.54
N LYS A 52 12.91 -10.50 7.22
CA LYS A 52 12.16 -9.38 7.79
C LYS A 52 12.77 -8.08 7.29
N SER A 53 11.93 -7.08 7.10
CA SER A 53 12.37 -5.70 6.88
C SER A 53 11.80 -4.82 7.98
N ASN A 54 12.67 -3.99 8.55
CA ASN A 54 12.32 -3.07 9.62
C ASN A 54 12.20 -1.66 9.05
N GLY A 55 11.30 -0.89 9.62
CA GLY A 55 10.99 0.45 9.18
C GLY A 55 10.27 1.25 10.25
N HIS A 56 9.77 2.41 9.85
CA HIS A 56 8.90 3.25 10.67
C HIS A 56 7.55 3.45 9.97
N MET A 57 6.53 3.80 10.75
CA MET A 57 5.21 4.14 10.22
C MET A 57 5.13 5.62 9.90
N ASP A 58 4.52 5.90 8.75
CA ASP A 58 4.40 7.23 8.18
C ASP A 58 3.01 7.42 7.59
N ARG A 59 2.62 8.69 7.42
CA ARG A 59 1.45 9.10 6.66
C ARG A 59 1.82 10.00 5.50
N ASP A 60 1.11 9.83 4.41
CA ASP A 60 1.18 10.74 3.27
C ASP A 60 -0.11 10.66 2.43
N THR A 61 -0.19 11.51 1.42
CA THR A 61 -1.28 11.53 0.44
C THR A 61 -0.92 10.65 -0.75
N PHE A 62 -1.76 9.67 -1.06
CA PHE A 62 -1.61 8.82 -2.23
C PHE A 62 -2.64 9.17 -3.30
N ALA A 63 -2.18 9.35 -4.54
CA ALA A 63 -3.04 9.53 -5.69
C ALA A 63 -3.05 8.25 -6.54
N PHE A 64 -4.25 7.76 -6.85
CA PHE A 64 -4.47 6.61 -7.71
C PHE A 64 -5.21 7.03 -8.98
N GLY A 65 -4.96 6.34 -10.09
CA GLY A 65 -5.79 6.49 -11.28
C GLY A 65 -7.20 5.95 -11.00
N GLY A 66 -8.22 6.77 -11.21
CA GLY A 66 -9.62 6.37 -11.14
C GLY A 66 -10.06 5.69 -12.44
N THR A 67 -10.71 4.54 -12.32
CA THR A 67 -11.26 3.77 -13.44
C THR A 67 -12.79 3.77 -13.36
N CYS A 68 -13.43 4.87 -13.76
CA CYS A 68 -14.89 4.92 -13.89
C CYS A 68 -15.30 4.79 -15.36
N GLY A 69 -15.16 3.59 -15.93
CA GLY A 69 -15.49 3.32 -17.33
C GLY A 69 -14.78 4.24 -18.33
N SER A 70 -15.27 4.28 -19.58
CA SER A 70 -14.67 5.01 -20.70
C SER A 70 -14.74 6.55 -20.59
N MET A 71 -15.23 7.13 -19.50
CA MET A 71 -15.63 8.55 -19.46
C MET A 71 -15.00 9.44 -18.40
N CYS A 72 -14.29 8.92 -17.38
CA CYS A 72 -13.63 9.78 -16.40
C CYS A 72 -12.17 9.36 -16.16
N ARG A 73 -11.23 10.16 -16.67
CA ARG A 73 -9.83 10.18 -16.21
C ARG A 73 -9.75 11.07 -14.98
N GLY A 74 -10.16 10.54 -13.82
CA GLY A 74 -10.05 11.25 -12.54
C GLY A 74 -8.98 10.63 -11.67
N GLU A 75 -8.29 11.42 -10.86
CA GLU A 75 -7.44 10.90 -9.78
C GLU A 75 -8.29 10.66 -8.53
N ILE A 76 -8.05 9.54 -7.86
CA ILE A 76 -8.58 9.26 -6.52
C ILE A 76 -7.48 9.61 -5.53
N ILE A 77 -7.75 10.60 -4.69
CA ILE A 77 -6.82 11.08 -3.66
C ILE A 77 -7.21 10.49 -2.32
N LEU A 78 -6.30 9.75 -1.71
CA LEU A 78 -6.40 9.29 -0.33
C LEU A 78 -5.44 10.11 0.52
N ASN A 79 -5.97 10.90 1.44
CA ASN A 79 -5.18 11.69 2.38
C ASN A 79 -4.84 10.86 3.62
N ASP A 80 -3.75 11.22 4.29
CA ASP A 80 -3.34 10.64 5.58
C ASP A 80 -3.22 9.09 5.56
N VAL A 81 -2.82 8.52 4.42
CA VAL A 81 -2.66 7.06 4.29
C VAL A 81 -1.48 6.62 5.12
N LEU A 82 -1.72 5.73 6.08
CA LEU A 82 -0.71 5.06 6.89
C LEU A 82 0.01 4.00 6.05
N PHE A 83 1.33 4.10 5.98
CA PHE A 83 2.22 3.14 5.33
C PHE A 83 3.51 2.96 6.15
N GLY A 84 4.36 2.00 5.75
CA GLY A 84 5.63 1.74 6.41
C GLY A 84 6.82 2.05 5.49
N CYS A 85 7.73 2.91 5.93
CA CYS A 85 8.98 3.17 5.23
C CYS A 85 10.11 2.27 5.78
N SER A 86 10.67 1.41 4.93
CA SER A 86 11.72 0.47 5.32
C SER A 86 13.08 0.82 4.70
N ASN A 87 14.13 0.82 5.52
CA ASN A 87 15.48 1.22 5.10
C ASN A 87 16.23 0.14 4.29
N ALA A 88 15.78 -1.12 4.34
CA ALA A 88 16.42 -2.21 3.64
C ALA A 88 15.42 -3.34 3.39
N THR A 89 15.15 -3.62 2.11
CA THR A 89 14.45 -4.84 1.72
C THR A 89 15.41 -5.74 0.95
N ILE A 90 15.34 -7.04 1.19
CA ILE A 90 16.08 -8.06 0.42
C ILE A 90 15.25 -8.45 -0.82
N LEU A 91 14.25 -7.65 -1.17
CA LEU A 91 13.37 -7.90 -2.29
C LEU A 91 13.87 -7.12 -3.50
N LEU A 92 13.64 -7.70 -4.68
CA LEU A 92 13.88 -7.01 -5.96
C LEU A 92 12.71 -6.07 -6.32
N THR A 93 11.92 -5.64 -5.32
CA THR A 93 10.86 -4.65 -5.46
C THR A 93 11.13 -3.52 -4.47
N TYR A 94 10.83 -2.29 -4.90
CA TYR A 94 10.96 -1.10 -4.06
C TYR A 94 9.83 -1.04 -3.02
N ASP A 95 8.64 -1.51 -3.39
CA ASP A 95 7.42 -1.34 -2.60
C ASP A 95 6.60 -2.64 -2.54
N ILE A 96 5.76 -2.74 -1.50
CA ILE A 96 4.80 -3.84 -1.33
C ILE A 96 3.44 -3.25 -0.95
N LEU A 97 2.42 -3.55 -1.75
CA LEU A 97 1.05 -3.26 -1.39
C LEU A 97 0.41 -4.48 -0.72
N LYS A 98 0.06 -4.35 0.57
CA LYS A 98 -0.55 -5.43 1.35
C LYS A 98 -2.07 -5.30 1.37
N LEU A 99 -2.77 -6.32 0.87
CA LEU A 99 -4.24 -6.40 0.79
C LEU A 99 -4.87 -7.23 1.93
N SER A 100 -4.16 -7.43 3.03
CA SER A 100 -4.67 -8.22 4.16
C SER A 100 -5.81 -7.52 4.89
N TYR A 101 -6.69 -8.30 5.51
CA TYR A 101 -7.72 -7.78 6.42
C TYR A 101 -7.10 -7.34 7.77
N ASN A 102 -6.64 -6.10 7.82
CA ASN A 102 -6.14 -5.40 9.01
C ASN A 102 -6.76 -4.00 8.99
N LYS A 103 -7.11 -3.45 10.17
CA LYS A 103 -7.61 -2.07 10.34
C LYS A 103 -6.72 -0.97 9.72
N TYR A 104 -5.47 -1.30 9.41
CA TYR A 104 -4.50 -0.38 8.79
C TYR A 104 -4.09 -0.75 7.37
N SER A 105 -4.72 -1.75 6.75
CA SER A 105 -4.47 -2.02 5.33
C SER A 105 -4.99 -0.88 4.47
N LEU A 106 -4.46 -0.73 3.25
CA LEU A 106 -4.95 0.30 2.32
C LEU A 106 -6.48 0.24 2.17
N LEU A 107 -7.04 -0.98 2.08
CA LEU A 107 -8.48 -1.22 1.95
C LEU A 107 -9.27 -0.73 3.17
N ALA A 108 -8.78 -0.97 4.38
CA ALA A 108 -9.42 -0.51 5.61
C ALA A 108 -9.34 1.02 5.79
N GLN A 109 -8.38 1.65 5.12
CA GLN A 109 -8.21 3.10 5.06
C GLN A 109 -9.04 3.74 3.92
N THR A 110 -9.77 2.93 3.14
CA THR A 110 -10.77 3.42 2.16
C THR A 110 -12.19 3.22 2.68
N SER A 111 -13.17 3.79 1.99
CA SER A 111 -14.59 3.68 2.34
C SER A 111 -15.19 2.27 2.13
N SER A 112 -14.49 1.37 1.43
CA SER A 112 -14.93 0.00 1.16
C SER A 112 -13.80 -1.01 1.34
N PRO A 113 -14.01 -2.11 2.07
CA PRO A 113 -13.00 -3.16 2.22
C PRO A 113 -12.89 -4.07 0.98
N ARG A 114 -13.63 -3.78 -0.10
CA ARG A 114 -13.76 -4.66 -1.26
C ARG A 114 -12.78 -4.31 -2.36
N PHE A 115 -12.18 -5.34 -2.92
CA PHE A 115 -11.31 -5.25 -4.08
C PHE A 115 -11.51 -6.46 -4.98
N SER A 116 -11.20 -6.30 -6.26
CA SER A 116 -10.98 -7.40 -7.20
C SER A 116 -9.62 -7.22 -7.83
N TYR A 117 -8.94 -8.33 -8.09
CA TYR A 117 -7.72 -8.31 -8.87
C TYR A 117 -7.86 -9.26 -10.05
N SER A 118 -7.21 -8.91 -11.15
CA SER A 118 -7.10 -9.77 -12.31
C SER A 118 -5.65 -9.83 -12.73
N LEU A 119 -5.18 -11.06 -12.92
CA LEU A 119 -3.83 -11.38 -13.35
C LEU A 119 -3.97 -12.13 -14.67
N GLY A 120 -3.54 -11.49 -15.75
CA GLY A 120 -3.41 -12.10 -17.06
C GLY A 120 -1.98 -12.53 -17.29
N ASP A 121 -1.32 -11.93 -18.28
CA ASP A 121 0.08 -12.20 -18.54
C ASP A 121 0.98 -11.54 -17.48
N ILE A 122 1.47 -12.34 -16.53
CA ILE A 122 2.38 -11.88 -15.47
C ILE A 122 3.79 -11.55 -15.97
N LYS A 123 4.15 -11.92 -17.20
CA LYS A 123 5.43 -11.57 -17.82
C LYS A 123 5.36 -10.21 -18.51
N ASP A 124 4.16 -9.78 -18.91
CA ASP A 124 3.92 -8.48 -19.52
C ASP A 124 3.35 -7.50 -18.49
N VAL A 125 4.24 -6.67 -17.93
CA VAL A 125 3.87 -5.60 -16.99
C VAL A 125 2.98 -4.53 -17.61
N SER A 126 2.89 -4.46 -18.94
CA SER A 126 2.01 -3.53 -19.67
C SER A 126 0.67 -4.14 -20.06
N TYR A 127 0.41 -5.41 -19.72
CA TYR A 127 -0.84 -6.07 -20.03
C TYR A 127 -2.00 -5.36 -19.34
N ILE A 128 -2.87 -4.74 -20.12
CA ILE A 128 -3.91 -3.81 -19.65
C ILE A 128 -4.91 -4.44 -18.68
N TYR A 129 -5.00 -5.77 -18.64
CA TYR A 129 -5.91 -6.50 -17.76
C TYR A 129 -5.26 -6.94 -16.44
N ASN A 130 -3.96 -6.68 -16.24
CA ASN A 130 -3.33 -6.77 -14.92
C ASN A 130 -3.80 -5.59 -14.07
N GLN A 131 -4.97 -5.72 -13.44
CA GLN A 131 -5.63 -4.63 -12.73
C GLN A 131 -5.95 -5.04 -11.29
N LEU A 132 -5.68 -4.13 -10.35
CA LEU A 132 -6.24 -4.14 -9.01
C LEU A 132 -7.29 -3.03 -8.95
N ILE A 133 -8.53 -3.41 -8.69
CA ILE A 133 -9.65 -2.48 -8.54
C ILE A 133 -10.06 -2.48 -7.07
N ILE A 134 -10.03 -1.30 -6.45
CA ILE A 134 -10.52 -1.07 -5.08
C ILE A 134 -11.82 -0.30 -5.21
N GLU A 135 -12.90 -0.81 -4.62
CA GLU A 135 -14.19 -0.11 -4.64
C GLU A 135 -14.13 1.12 -3.73
N ASN A 136 -14.79 2.19 -4.13
CA ASN A 136 -15.04 3.35 -3.26
C ASN A 136 -16.53 3.49 -2.89
N SER A 137 -17.34 2.46 -3.15
CA SER A 137 -18.75 2.43 -2.71
C SER A 137 -19.31 1.00 -2.68
N ASN A 138 -20.21 0.72 -1.74
CA ASN A 138 -20.87 -0.59 -1.58
C ASN A 138 -21.96 -0.88 -2.64
N LYS A 139 -22.08 -0.07 -3.71
CA LYS A 139 -23.29 -0.02 -4.55
C LYS A 139 -23.21 -0.81 -5.86
N THR A 140 -22.06 -1.35 -6.25
CA THR A 140 -21.92 -2.01 -7.57
C THR A 140 -21.11 -3.30 -7.45
N PRO A 141 -21.59 -4.43 -8.00
CA PRO A 141 -20.77 -5.63 -8.14
C PRO A 141 -19.62 -5.37 -9.14
N LEU A 142 -18.41 -5.80 -8.78
CA LEU A 142 -17.27 -5.87 -9.70
C LEU A 142 -17.51 -6.96 -10.74
N MET A 143 -18.26 -6.64 -11.79
CA MET A 143 -18.33 -7.46 -13.01
C MET A 143 -17.40 -6.85 -14.06
N HIS A 144 -16.18 -7.39 -14.15
CA HIS A 144 -15.33 -7.20 -15.32
C HIS A 144 -15.06 -8.59 -15.89
N GLU A 145 -15.53 -8.85 -17.12
CA GLU A 145 -15.13 -10.03 -17.87
C GLU A 145 -13.68 -9.83 -18.32
N ILE A 146 -12.76 -10.59 -17.73
CA ILE A 146 -11.34 -10.49 -18.05
C ILE A 146 -10.89 -11.81 -18.67
N PRO A 147 -10.42 -11.80 -19.93
CA PRO A 147 -9.92 -12.99 -20.57
C PRO A 147 -8.64 -13.44 -19.87
N MET A 148 -8.72 -14.57 -19.17
CA MET A 148 -7.56 -15.23 -18.57
C MET A 148 -6.72 -15.86 -19.68
N VAL A 149 -5.52 -15.34 -19.92
CA VAL A 149 -4.55 -15.95 -20.84
C VAL A 149 -3.78 -17.02 -20.07
N VAL A 150 -4.23 -18.27 -20.16
CA VAL A 150 -3.46 -19.41 -19.65
C VAL A 150 -2.46 -19.82 -20.72
N SER A 151 -1.22 -19.33 -20.62
CA SER A 151 -0.12 -19.90 -21.40
C SER A 151 0.20 -21.29 -20.86
N GLY A 152 -0.20 -22.33 -21.60
CA GLY A 152 0.26 -23.70 -21.36
C GLY A 152 1.79 -23.78 -21.42
N ARG A 153 2.36 -24.62 -20.55
CA ARG A 153 3.71 -25.17 -20.76
C ARG A 153 3.60 -26.44 -21.59
#